data_AF-A0A661D541-F1
#
_entry.id   AF-A0A661D541-F1
#
_cell.length_a   1.000
_cell.length_b   1.000
_cell.length_c   1.000
_cell.angle_alpha   90.00
_cell.angle_beta   90.00
_cell.angle_gamma   90.00
#
_symmetry.space_group_name_H-M   'P 1'
#
loop_
_entity.id
_entity.type
_entity.pdbx_description
1 polymer ?
#
loop_
_entity_poly.entity_id
_entity_poly.type
_entity_poly.pdbx_seq_one_letter_code
_entity_poly.pdbx_strand_id
1 'polypeptide(L)'
;TLLVGGDGVVRYSIVIRSSSGSDNAMFEGLRCNTSQVKIYAYGSTDTQGKKIFTPKENSAWKPLRSSGVSGYSDNFAKSYFCDKFGTVLSSNEIIKNIKYGKGSVDGIYN
;
A
#
# COMPACT_ATOMS: atom_id res chain seq x y z
N THR A 1 -5.90 -3.71 -8.10
CA THR A 1 -5.75 -2.38 -8.74
C THR A 1 -4.69 -1.58 -8.04
N LEU A 2 -3.88 -0.83 -8.80
CA LEU A 2 -2.92 0.17 -8.31
C LEU A 2 -2.90 1.36 -9.28
N LEU A 3 -2.93 2.58 -8.75
CA LEU A 3 -2.90 3.82 -9.51
C LEU A 3 -2.11 4.89 -8.74
N VAL A 4 -1.24 5.61 -9.44
CA VAL A 4 -0.64 6.85 -8.94
C VAL A 4 -1.48 8.03 -9.42
N GLY A 5 -2.12 8.74 -8.49
CA GLY A 5 -2.90 9.93 -8.81
C GLY A 5 -2.02 11.15 -9.09
N GLY A 6 -2.55 12.14 -9.82
CA GLY A 6 -1.88 13.43 -10.02
C GLY A 6 -1.65 14.22 -8.73
N ASP A 7 -2.28 13.81 -7.64
CA ASP A 7 -2.07 14.33 -6.28
C ASP A 7 -0.90 13.67 -5.53
N GLY A 8 -0.12 12.82 -6.21
CA GLY A 8 1.02 12.10 -5.63
C GLY A 8 0.64 10.96 -4.69
N VAL A 9 -0.64 10.56 -4.63
CA VAL A 9 -1.12 9.46 -3.79
C VAL A 9 -1.14 8.15 -4.59
N VAL A 10 -0.47 7.12 -4.07
CA VAL A 10 -0.61 5.75 -4.57
C VAL A 10 -1.89 5.16 -3.99
N ARG A 11 -2.88 4.88 -4.84
CA ARG A 11 -4.13 4.21 -4.45
C ARG A 11 -4.09 2.75 -4.90
N TYR A 12 -4.27 1.82 -3.98
CA TYR A 12 -4.15 0.40 -4.28
C TYR A 12 -5.08 -0.45 -3.41
N SER A 13 -5.44 -1.62 -3.94
CA SER A 13 -6.09 -2.67 -3.16
C SER A 13 -5.06 -3.70 -2.75
N ILE A 14 -5.06 -4.11 -1.49
CA ILE A 14 -4.22 -5.18 -0.95
C ILE A 14 -5.11 -6.29 -0.38
N VAL A 15 -4.68 -7.54 -0.55
CA VAL A 15 -5.26 -8.72 0.12
C VAL A 15 -4.15 -9.44 0.86
N ILE A 16 -4.23 -9.45 2.18
CA ILE A 16 -3.33 -10.14 3.08
C ILE A 16 -3.99 -11.46 3.45
N ARG A 17 -3.38 -12.58 3.08
CA ARG A 17 -3.90 -13.91 3.39
C ARG A 17 -3.09 -14.52 4.54
N SER A 18 -3.77 -14.92 5.61
CA SER A 18 -3.12 -15.72 6.65
C SER A 18 -3.03 -17.18 6.22
N SER A 19 -2.02 -17.90 6.72
CA SER A 19 -1.92 -19.35 6.56
C SER A 19 -3.11 -20.10 7.19
N SER A 20 -3.77 -19.48 8.17
CA SER A 20 -4.98 -19.99 8.82
C SER A 20 -6.28 -19.74 8.04
N GLY A 21 -6.21 -19.14 6.84
CA GLY A 21 -7.36 -19.00 5.94
C GLY A 21 -8.18 -17.72 6.09
N SER A 22 -7.69 -16.72 6.82
CA SER A 22 -8.33 -15.39 6.89
C SER A 22 -7.74 -14.46 5.82
N ASP A 23 -8.62 -13.90 4.98
CA ASP A 23 -8.26 -12.89 3.98
C ASP A 23 -8.66 -11.50 4.52
N ASN A 24 -7.67 -10.63 4.75
CA ASN A 24 -7.89 -9.22 5.04
C ASN A 24 -7.67 -8.40 3.77
N ALA A 25 -8.72 -7.77 3.25
CA ALA A 25 -8.63 -6.91 2.08
C ALA A 25 -8.81 -5.44 2.47
N MET A 26 -8.01 -4.54 1.90
CA MET A 26 -8.11 -3.10 2.12
C MET A 26 -7.93 -2.34 0.80
N PHE A 27 -8.61 -1.21 0.66
CA PHE A 27 -8.31 -0.19 -0.33
C PHE A 27 -7.69 1.01 0.36
N GLU A 28 -6.47 1.35 -0.03
CA GLU A 28 -5.61 2.28 0.69
C GLU A 28 -5.05 3.37 -0.21
N GLY A 29 -4.68 4.49 0.41
CA GLY A 29 -3.86 5.54 -0.18
C GLY A 29 -2.56 5.69 0.59
N LEU A 30 -1.44 5.85 -0.11
CA LEU A 30 -0.12 6.08 0.47
C LEU A 30 0.50 7.37 -0.09
N ARG A 31 1.05 8.18 0.81
CA ARG A 31 1.79 9.42 0.50
C ARG A 31 3.26 9.23 0.85
N CYS A 32 4.11 9.32 -0.17
CA CYS A 32 5.56 9.26 0.02
C CYS A 32 6.11 10.51 0.71
N ASN A 33 5.62 11.70 0.32
CA ASN A 33 6.15 12.98 0.80
C ASN A 33 5.93 13.24 2.30
N THR A 34 4.84 12.71 2.86
CA THR A 34 4.48 12.87 4.27
C THR A 34 4.57 11.57 5.07
N SER A 35 5.02 10.47 4.44
CA SER A 35 5.08 9.13 5.05
C SER A 35 3.77 8.76 5.76
N GLN A 36 2.65 8.81 5.02
CA GLN A 36 1.32 8.56 5.56
C GLN A 36 0.55 7.52 4.75
N VAL A 37 -0.32 6.77 5.43
CA VAL A 37 -1.28 5.84 4.84
C VAL A 37 -2.70 6.19 5.30
N LYS A 38 -3.68 5.97 4.42
CA LYS A 38 -5.10 6.13 4.68
C LYS A 38 -5.86 4.91 4.15
N ILE A 39 -6.63 4.25 5.01
CA ILE A 39 -7.52 3.16 4.59
C ILE A 39 -8.85 3.76 4.16
N TYR A 40 -9.18 3.70 2.88
CA TYR A 40 -10.44 4.19 2.33
C TYR A 40 -11.60 3.21 2.52
N ALA A 41 -11.33 1.91 2.40
CA ALA A 41 -12.36 0.88 2.52
C ALA A 41 -11.76 -0.45 3.00
N TYR A 42 -12.58 -1.27 3.65
CA TYR A 42 -12.29 -2.66 3.98
C TYR A 42 -13.02 -3.57 3.00
N GLY A 43 -12.33 -4.60 2.53
CA GLY A 43 -12.91 -5.63 1.69
C GLY A 43 -13.46 -6.78 2.54
N SER A 44 -14.62 -7.28 2.15
CA SER A 44 -15.27 -8.44 2.76
C SER A 44 -15.94 -9.28 1.68
N THR A 45 -16.48 -10.43 2.08
CA THR A 45 -17.34 -11.25 1.24
C THR A 45 -18.77 -11.13 1.77
N ASP A 46 -19.72 -10.82 0.90
CA ASP A 46 -21.14 -10.76 1.28
C ASP A 46 -21.75 -12.16 1.46
N THR A 47 -23.02 -12.22 1.86
CA THR A 47 -23.74 -13.49 2.10
C THR A 47 -23.93 -14.34 0.85
N GLN A 48 -23.73 -13.78 -0.35
CA GLN A 48 -23.83 -14.46 -1.64
C GLN A 48 -22.45 -14.89 -2.17
N GLY A 49 -21.37 -14.67 -1.41
CA GLY A 49 -20.02 -15.02 -1.82
C GLY A 49 -19.32 -13.97 -2.70
N LYS A 50 -19.92 -12.79 -2.91
CA LYS A 50 -19.33 -11.72 -3.70
C LYS A 50 -18.37 -10.88 -2.86
N LYS A 51 -17.19 -10.61 -3.42
CA LYS A 51 -16.23 -9.67 -2.82
C LYS A 51 -16.75 -8.23 -2.95
N ILE A 52 -16.85 -7.52 -1.83
CA ILE A 52 -17.32 -6.14 -1.75
C ILE A 52 -16.32 -5.27 -0.97
N PHE A 53 -16.33 -3.96 -1.23
CA PHE A 53 -15.59 -2.98 -0.43
C PHE A 53 -16.56 -2.06 0.29
N THR A 54 -16.45 -1.99 1.62
CA THR A 54 -17.23 -1.09 2.46
C THR A 54 -16.35 0.10 2.86
N PRO A 55 -16.79 1.35 2.61
CA PRO A 55 -16.06 2.54 3.02
C PRO A 55 -15.72 2.52 4.51
N LYS A 56 -14.51 2.96 4.85
CA LYS A 56 -14.11 3.18 6.23
C LYS A 56 -14.61 4.55 6.66
N GLU A 57 -15.56 4.57 7.58
CA GLU A 57 -15.98 5.80 8.25
C GLU A 57 -14.81 6.46 9.00
N ASN A 58 -14.81 7.80 9.02
CA ASN A 58 -13.76 8.61 9.63
C ASN A 58 -12.35 8.21 9.16
N SER A 59 -12.20 8.01 7.84
CA SER A 59 -10.92 7.69 7.24
C SER A 59 -9.98 8.91 7.31
N ALA A 60 -8.86 8.74 8.00
CA ALA A 60 -7.85 9.77 8.21
C ALA A 60 -6.47 9.27 7.77
N TRP A 61 -5.63 10.21 7.35
CA TRP A 61 -4.20 9.95 7.14
C TRP A 61 -3.54 9.63 8.47
N LYS A 62 -2.78 8.54 8.51
CA LYS A 62 -2.01 8.09 9.67
C LYS A 62 -0.54 7.97 9.28
N PRO A 63 0.41 8.28 10.18
CA PRO A 63 1.83 8.04 9.92
C PRO A 63 2.08 6.56 9.59
N LEU A 64 2.98 6.31 8.64
CA LEU A 64 3.56 5.00 8.43
C LEU A 64 4.40 4.64 9.67
N ARG A 65 4.22 3.40 10.14
CA ARG A 65 5.01 2.82 11.23
C ARG A 65 5.55 1.47 10.76
N SER A 66 6.81 1.20 11.07
CA SER A 66 7.50 -0.05 10.75
C SER A 66 6.95 -1.26 11.50
N SER A 67 6.13 -1.05 12.54
CA SER A 67 5.52 -2.09 13.35
C SER A 67 4.00 -1.97 13.41
N GLY A 68 3.35 -3.06 13.82
CA GLY A 68 1.90 -3.15 13.95
C GLY A 68 1.17 -3.16 12.60
N VAL A 69 -0.07 -2.66 12.62
CA VAL A 69 -1.01 -2.81 11.50
C VAL A 69 -0.56 -2.09 10.22
N SER A 70 0.26 -1.03 10.30
CA SER A 70 0.79 -0.33 9.12
C SER A 70 2.18 -0.81 8.66
N GLY A 71 2.74 -1.84 9.29
CA GLY A 71 4.10 -2.30 9.00
C GLY A 71 4.30 -2.72 7.53
N TYR A 72 3.29 -3.35 6.92
CA TYR A 72 3.36 -3.69 5.50
C TYR A 72 3.30 -2.45 4.60
N SER A 73 2.51 -1.44 4.95
CA SER A 73 2.43 -0.19 4.19
C SER A 73 3.75 0.58 4.25
N ASP A 74 4.42 0.57 5.41
CA ASP A 74 5.77 1.15 5.56
C ASP A 74 6.80 0.40 4.70
N ASN A 75 6.73 -0.93 4.68
CA ASN A 75 7.56 -1.71 3.76
C ASN A 75 7.26 -1.38 2.30
N PHE A 76 6.00 -1.23 1.90
CA PHE A 76 5.64 -0.89 0.53
C PHE A 76 6.16 0.47 0.11
N ALA A 77 6.08 1.47 0.98
CA ALA A 77 6.69 2.78 0.76
C ALA A 77 8.18 2.65 0.42
N LYS A 78 8.95 1.97 1.29
CA LYS A 78 10.41 1.86 1.17
C LYS A 78 10.86 1.00 0.00
N SER A 79 10.21 -0.15 -0.13
CA SER A 79 10.62 -1.22 -1.04
C SER A 79 10.08 -1.02 -2.45
N TYR A 80 8.93 -0.37 -2.64
CA TYR A 80 8.25 -0.42 -3.95
C TYR A 80 7.74 0.92 -4.45
N PHE A 81 7.22 1.79 -3.58
CA PHE A 81 6.37 2.93 -4.00
C PHE A 81 7.11 4.26 -4.05
N CYS A 82 8.07 4.45 -3.14
CA CYS A 82 8.75 5.72 -2.97
C CYS A 82 10.23 5.62 -3.36
N ASP A 83 10.80 6.72 -3.85
CA ASP A 83 12.24 6.88 -3.97
C ASP A 83 12.89 7.29 -2.63
N LYS A 84 14.21 7.51 -2.63
CA LYS A 84 14.97 7.89 -1.43
C LYS A 84 14.70 9.33 -0.94
N PHE A 85 14.00 10.14 -1.74
CA PHE A 85 13.66 11.53 -1.44
C PHE A 85 12.21 11.71 -1.00
N GLY A 86 11.44 10.62 -0.88
CA GLY A 86 10.02 10.67 -0.55
C GLY A 86 9.14 11.05 -1.74
N THR A 87 9.62 10.93 -2.97
CA THR A 87 8.83 11.10 -4.18
C THR A 87 8.17 9.78 -4.57
N VAL A 88 6.93 9.87 -5.06
CA VAL A 88 6.20 8.70 -5.57
C VAL A 88 6.75 8.28 -6.94
N LEU A 89 6.96 6.98 -7.13
CA LEU A 89 7.35 6.41 -8.42
C LEU A 89 6.14 6.29 -9.36
N SER A 90 6.37 6.15 -10.66
CA SER A 90 5.27 5.93 -11.61
C SER A 90 4.58 4.58 -11.39
N SER A 91 3.31 4.44 -11.78
CA SER A 91 2.59 3.16 -11.67
C SER A 91 3.35 1.98 -12.30
N ASN A 92 4.04 2.22 -13.42
CA ASN A 92 4.82 1.19 -14.12
C ASN A 92 6.04 0.75 -13.32
N GLU A 93 6.79 1.69 -12.73
CA GLU A 93 7.93 1.40 -11.87
C GLU A 93 7.49 0.67 -10.60
N ILE A 94 6.39 1.10 -9.97
CA ILE A 94 5.83 0.42 -8.80
C ILE A 94 5.47 -1.02 -9.14
N ILE A 95 4.75 -1.25 -10.23
CA ILE A 95 4.37 -2.61 -10.67
C ILE A 95 5.62 -3.45 -10.97
N LYS A 96 6.64 -2.87 -11.59
CA LYS A 96 7.93 -3.55 -11.83
C LYS A 96 8.60 -3.94 -10.51
N ASN A 97 8.70 -3.02 -9.55
CA ASN A 97 9.32 -3.26 -8.26
C ASN A 97 8.58 -4.34 -7.45
N ILE A 98 7.25 -4.39 -7.52
CA ILE A 98 6.47 -5.47 -6.88
C ILE A 98 6.78 -6.82 -7.51
N LYS A 99 6.87 -6.90 -8.85
CA LYS A 99 7.08 -8.16 -9.57
C LYS A 99 8.49 -8.73 -9.43
N TYR A 100 9.49 -7.85 -9.42
CA TYR A 100 10.90 -8.26 -9.56
C TYR A 100 11.76 -7.85 -8.37
N GLY A 101 11.18 -7.19 -7.36
CA GLY A 101 11.93 -6.45 -6.36
C GLY A 101 12.40 -5.10 -6.91
N LYS A 102 12.58 -4.13 -6.01
CA LYS A 102 13.32 -2.91 -6.34
C LYS A 102 14.78 -3.29 -6.41
N GLY A 103 15.35 -3.24 -7.62
CA GLY A 103 16.78 -3.46 -7.81
C GLY A 103 17.54 -2.59 -6.82
N SER A 104 18.53 -3.17 -6.14
CA SER A 104 19.45 -2.43 -5.29
C SER A 104 20.00 -1.27 -6.10
N VAL A 105 19.60 -0.05 -5.74
CA VAL A 105 20.33 1.15 -6.13
C VAL A 105 21.68 0.99 -5.45
N ASP A 106 22.73 0.81 -6.24
CA ASP A 106 24.08 0.49 -5.78
C ASP A 106 24.46 1.19 -4.46
N GLY A 107 24.71 0.39 -3.43
CA GLY A 107 25.73 0.68 -2.41
C GLY A 107 25.53 1.81 -1.39
N ILE A 108 24.34 2.03 -0.79
CA ILE A 108 24.20 3.01 0.32
C ILE A 108 23.57 2.42 1.60
N TYR A 109 23.59 1.10 1.76
CA TYR A 109 23.41 0.47 3.08
C TYR A 109 24.60 -0.42 3.38
N ASN A 110 25.73 0.21 3.70
CA ASN A 110 26.76 -0.31 4.60
C ASN A 110 26.82 0.61 5.81
#